data_AF-A0A257B6N9-F1
#
_entry.id   AF-A0A257B6N9-F1
#
_cell.length_a   1.000
_cell.length_b   1.000
_cell.length_c   1.000
_cell.angle_alpha   90.00
_cell.angle_beta   90.00
_cell.angle_gamma   90.00
#
_symmetry.space_group_name_H-M   'P 1'
#
loop_
_entity.id
_entity.type
_entity.pdbx_description
1 polymer ?
#
loop_
_entity_poly.entity_id
_entity_poly.type
_entity_poly.pdbx_seq_one_letter_code
_entity_poly.pdbx_strand_id
1 'polypeptide(L)'
;MTASKSTPEHQPEVRYIPDSKYRLILVAAARSKQIQKGREPRLRSASHKPTRIALEEVSQGLVPFEVLPPREPVIPHHEDGIISG
;
A
#
# COMPACT_ATOMS: atom_id res chain seq x y z
N MET A 1 8.04 36.51 8.40
CA MET A 1 7.38 35.70 9.44
C MET A 1 7.06 34.34 8.84
N THR A 2 7.97 33.38 8.97
CA THR A 2 7.88 32.03 8.40
C THR A 2 7.10 31.13 9.35
N ALA A 3 5.88 30.74 8.98
CA ALA A 3 5.13 29.73 9.70
C ALA A 3 5.62 28.34 9.28
N SER A 4 6.54 27.78 10.07
CA SER A 4 6.89 26.36 10.00
C SER A 4 5.66 25.53 10.37
N LYS A 5 4.88 25.09 9.39
CA LYS A 5 3.93 23.99 9.60
C LYS A 5 4.75 22.71 9.73
N SER A 6 4.85 22.23 10.96
CA SER A 6 5.39 20.93 11.30
C SER A 6 4.56 19.86 10.59
N THR A 7 5.14 19.20 9.59
CA THR A 7 4.62 17.94 9.07
C THR A 7 4.52 16.97 10.26
N PRO A 8 3.34 16.45 10.61
CA PRO A 8 3.26 15.46 11.67
C PRO A 8 4.01 14.24 11.18
N GLU A 9 5.08 13.86 11.85
CA GLU A 9 5.79 12.61 11.63
C GLU A 9 4.79 11.46 11.84
N HIS A 10 4.18 11.00 10.73
CA HIS A 10 3.39 9.78 10.73
C HIS A 10 4.36 8.63 10.89
N GLN A 11 4.54 8.17 12.14
CA GLN A 11 5.19 6.90 12.40
C GLN A 11 4.40 5.83 11.63
N PRO A 12 5.01 5.11 10.67
CA PRO A 12 4.29 4.14 9.87
C PRO A 12 3.81 3.01 10.79
N GLU A 13 2.50 2.95 11.00
CA GLU A 13 1.89 1.85 11.74
C GLU A 13 1.86 0.62 10.84
N VAL A 14 2.80 -0.29 11.07
CA VAL A 14 2.83 -1.58 10.37
C VAL A 14 1.67 -2.44 10.86
N ARG A 15 0.77 -2.80 9.96
CA ARG A 15 -0.39 -3.66 10.21
C ARG A 15 -0.22 -4.99 9.49
N TYR A 16 -0.85 -6.03 10.05
CA TYR A 16 -0.75 -7.39 9.52
C TYR A 16 -2.11 -7.94 9.06
N ILE A 17 -3.20 -7.54 9.71
CA ILE A 17 -4.55 -8.01 9.42
C ILE A 17 -5.37 -6.87 8.79
N PRO A 18 -5.90 -7.04 7.57
CA PRO A 18 -6.80 -6.07 6.97
C PRO A 18 -8.11 -5.92 7.75
N ASP A 19 -8.53 -4.68 7.96
CA ASP A 19 -9.79 -4.29 8.63
C ASP A 19 -11.01 -4.30 7.70
N SER A 20 -10.80 -4.47 6.39
CA SER A 20 -11.86 -4.44 5.38
C SER A 20 -11.60 -5.41 4.24
N LYS A 21 -12.68 -5.89 3.61
CA LYS A 21 -12.60 -6.74 2.41
C LYS A 21 -11.84 -6.05 1.28
N TYR A 22 -12.06 -4.75 1.10
CA TYR A 22 -11.35 -3.97 0.08
C TYR A 22 -9.83 -3.99 0.31
N ARG A 23 -9.39 -3.73 1.55
CA ARG A 23 -7.96 -3.75 1.88
C ARG A 23 -7.37 -5.16 1.77
N LEU A 24 -8.09 -6.20 2.17
CA LEU A 24 -7.67 -7.59 1.94
C LEU A 24 -7.33 -7.84 0.47
N ILE A 25 -8.22 -7.43 -0.45
CA ILE A 25 -7.98 -7.61 -1.89
C ILE A 25 -6.78 -6.80 -2.38
N LEU A 26 -6.61 -5.55 -1.94
CA LEU A 26 -5.46 -4.73 -2.33
C LEU A 26 -4.12 -5.32 -1.86
N VAL A 27 -4.04 -5.70 -0.59
CA VAL A 27 -2.82 -6.27 0.00
C VAL A 27 -2.51 -7.63 -0.66
N ALA A 28 -3.52 -8.49 -0.85
CA ALA A 28 -3.34 -9.77 -1.52
C ALA A 28 -2.94 -9.62 -2.99
N ALA A 29 -3.49 -8.63 -3.71
CA ALA A 29 -3.10 -8.35 -5.09
C ALA A 29 -1.64 -7.87 -5.17
N ALA A 30 -1.23 -6.96 -4.29
CA ALA A 30 0.16 -6.50 -4.20
C ALA A 30 1.11 -7.67 -3.88
N ARG A 31 0.73 -8.53 -2.93
CA ARG A 31 1.53 -9.71 -2.56
C ARG A 31 1.58 -10.75 -3.68
N SER A 32 0.47 -11.00 -4.37
CA SER A 32 0.42 -11.92 -5.52
C SER A 32 1.43 -11.51 -6.61
N LYS A 33 1.55 -10.20 -6.90
CA LYS A 33 2.57 -9.68 -7.82
C LYS A 33 3.99 -9.95 -7.34
N GLN A 34 4.26 -9.90 -6.04
CA GLN A 34 5.58 -10.24 -5.50
C GLN A 34 5.90 -11.73 -5.71
N ILE A 35 4.93 -12.61 -5.47
CA ILE A 35 5.08 -14.05 -5.68
C ILE A 35 5.29 -14.36 -7.17
N GLN A 36 4.52 -13.72 -8.05
CA GLN A 36 4.71 -13.82 -9.51
C GLN A 36 6.11 -13.36 -9.96
N LYS A 37 6.71 -12.38 -9.27
CA LYS A 37 8.09 -11.93 -9.49
C LYS A 37 9.15 -12.83 -8.84
N GLY A 38 8.76 -13.99 -8.30
CA GLY A 38 9.67 -14.97 -7.72
C GLY A 38 9.98 -14.76 -6.23
N ARG A 39 9.28 -13.87 -5.52
CA ARG A 39 9.41 -13.86 -4.04
C ARG A 39 8.83 -15.15 -3.47
N GLU A 40 9.56 -15.74 -2.55
CA GLU A 40 9.11 -16.95 -1.86
C GLU A 40 7.81 -16.73 -1.09
N PRO A 41 6.87 -17.69 -1.16
CA PRO A 41 5.74 -17.77 -0.26
C PRO A 41 6.17 -17.86 1.21
N ARG A 42 5.42 -17.20 2.09
CA ARG A 42 5.61 -17.23 3.55
C ARG A 42 4.95 -18.42 4.24
N LEU A 43 4.07 -19.12 3.52
CA LEU A 43 3.45 -20.36 3.97
C LEU A 43 3.51 -21.42 2.87
N ARG A 44 3.34 -22.68 3.26
CA ARG A 44 3.10 -23.78 2.33
C ARG A 44 1.62 -23.82 1.99
N SER A 45 1.27 -23.48 0.76
CA SER A 45 -0.10 -23.57 0.26
C SER A 45 -0.31 -24.87 -0.50
N ALA A 46 -1.52 -25.41 -0.46
CA ALA A 46 -1.92 -26.49 -1.36
C ALA A 46 -2.08 -26.01 -2.82
N SER A 47 -2.13 -24.69 -3.05
CA SER A 47 -2.25 -24.11 -4.38
C SER A 47 -0.95 -23.54 -4.89
N HIS A 48 -0.68 -23.71 -6.18
CA HIS A 48 0.42 -23.02 -6.87
C HIS A 48 0.00 -21.66 -7.45
N LYS A 49 -1.28 -21.28 -7.36
CA LYS A 49 -1.76 -20.00 -7.92
C LYS A 49 -1.31 -18.84 -7.03
N PRO A 50 -0.52 -17.87 -7.53
CA PRO A 50 0.02 -16.78 -6.71
C PRO A 50 -1.04 -15.98 -5.94
N THR A 51 -2.21 -15.76 -6.56
CA THR A 51 -3.32 -15.05 -5.92
C THR A 51 -3.93 -15.84 -4.77
N ARG A 52 -3.98 -17.18 -4.85
CA ARG A 52 -4.48 -18.03 -3.77
C ARG A 52 -3.51 -18.03 -2.59
N ILE A 53 -2.22 -18.20 -2.88
CA ILE A 53 -1.14 -18.15 -1.88
C ILE A 53 -1.15 -16.79 -1.17
N ALA A 54 -1.20 -15.69 -1.92
CA ALA A 54 -1.25 -14.35 -1.35
C ALA A 54 -2.49 -14.11 -0.48
N LEU A 55 -3.67 -14.59 -0.88
CA LEU A 55 -4.88 -14.49 -0.05
C LEU A 55 -4.73 -15.25 1.27
N GLU A 56 -4.14 -16.44 1.25
CA GLU A 56 -3.89 -17.25 2.46
C GLU A 56 -2.85 -16.58 3.37
N GLU A 57 -1.78 -16.01 2.82
CA GLU A 57 -0.78 -15.30 3.62
C GLU A 57 -1.37 -14.05 4.29
N VAL A 58 -2.16 -13.27 3.55
CA VAL A 58 -2.77 -12.04 4.07
C VAL A 58 -3.85 -12.37 5.10
N SER A 59 -4.67 -13.39 4.88
CA SER A 59 -5.70 -13.79 5.84
C SER A 59 -5.13 -14.35 7.15
N GLN A 60 -3.93 -14.91 7.12
CA GLN A 60 -3.19 -15.37 8.31
C GLN A 60 -2.31 -14.28 8.95
N GLY A 61 -2.35 -13.04 8.44
CA GLY A 61 -1.55 -11.94 8.99
C GLY A 61 -0.05 -12.10 8.77
N LEU A 62 0.39 -12.85 7.76
CA LEU A 62 1.80 -13.05 7.44
C LEU A 62 2.36 -11.92 6.57
N VAL A 63 1.52 -10.97 6.14
CA VAL A 63 1.90 -9.88 5.24
C VAL A 63 1.80 -8.53 5.92
N PRO A 64 2.94 -7.91 6.31
CA PRO A 64 2.92 -6.56 6.83
C PRO A 64 2.60 -5.59 5.69
N PHE A 65 1.79 -4.59 6.01
CA PHE A 65 1.47 -3.47 5.15
C PHE A 65 1.32 -2.19 5.98
N GLU A 66 1.52 -1.06 5.32
CA GLU A 66 1.35 0.27 5.92
C GLU A 66 0.16 0.98 5.27
N VAL A 67 -0.56 1.75 6.07
CA VAL A 67 -1.62 2.63 5.57
C VAL A 67 -1.06 4.03 5.55
N LEU A 68 -0.71 4.50 4.36
CA LEU A 68 -0.21 5.86 4.19
C LEU A 68 -1.37 6.86 4.27
N PRO A 69 -1.14 8.05 4.84
CA PRO A 69 -2.12 9.13 4.77
C PRO A 69 -2.37 9.50 3.30
N PRO A 70 -3.55 10.07 2.97
CA PRO A 70 -3.80 10.60 1.65
C PRO A 70 -2.66 11.54 1.25
N ARG A 71 -2.05 11.29 0.08
CA ARG A 71 -1.05 12.19 -0.46
C ARG A 71 -1.72 13.53 -0.69
N GLU A 72 -1.23 14.58 -0.03
CA GLU A 72 -1.74 15.93 -0.28
C GLU A 72 -1.55 16.23 -1.77
N PRO A 73 -2.60 16.64 -2.48
CA PRO A 73 -2.47 16.96 -3.89
C PRO A 73 -1.48 18.12 -4.00
N VAL A 74 -0.34 17.88 -4.65
CA VAL A 74 0.54 18.96 -5.08
C VAL A 74 -0.21 19.66 -6.20
N ILE A 75 -1.02 20.66 -5.85
CA ILE A 75 -1.63 21.56 -6.83
C ILE A 75 -0.46 22.42 -7.33
N PRO A 76 -0.08 22.34 -8.60
CA PRO A 76 0.93 23.23 -9.14
C PRO A 76 0.42 24.66 -8.96
N HIS A 77 1.11 25.46 -8.15
CA HIS A 77 0.90 26.90 -8.14
C HIS A 77 1.47 27.43 -9.46
N HIS A 78 0.63 27.47 -10.50
CA HIS A 78 0.98 28.17 -11.72
C HIS A 78 0.84 29.65 -11.42
N GLU A 79 1.96 30.32 -11.13
CA GLU A 79 1.99 31.74 -10.76
C GLU A 79 1.70 32.67 -11.95
N ASP A 80 1.63 32.17 -13.18
CA ASP A 80 1.27 32.97 -14.35
C ASP A 80 0.23 32.24 -15.19
N GLY A 81 -1.04 32.63 -15.11
CA GLY A 81 -2.14 32.01 -15.83
C GLY A 81 -2.05 32.11 -17.36
N ILE A 82 -1.18 31.33 -18.00
CA ILE A 82 -1.13 31.18 -19.45
C ILE A 82 -1.01 29.70 -19.80
N ILE A 83 -2.17 29.07 -20.02
CA ILE A 83 -2.24 27.83 -20.81
C ILE A 83 -2.16 28.27 -22.27
N SER A 84 -0.95 28.44 -22.80
CA SER A 84 -0.74 28.49 -24.25
C SER A 84 -0.90 27.08 -24.80
N GLY A 85 -1.84 26.93 -25.74
CA GLY A 85 -2.29 25.66 -26.32
C GLY A 85 -1.30 24.95 -27.25
#